data_AF-A0AAW0S6Q5-F1
#
_entry.id   AF-A0AAW0S6Q5-F1
#
_cell.length_a   1.000
_cell.length_b   1.000
_cell.length_c   1.000
_cell.angle_alpha   90.00
_cell.angle_beta   90.00
_cell.angle_gamma   90.00
#
_symmetry.space_group_name_H-M   'P 1'
#
loop_
_entity.id
_entity.type
_entity.pdbx_description
1 polymer ?
#
loop_
_entity_poly.entity_id
_entity_poly.type
_entity_poly.pdbx_seq_one_letter_code
_entity_poly.pdbx_strand_id
1 'polypeptide(L)'
;MSFEDCHALVKNMVEQQYTGVDCTTIVYLGQSQEILKSSKVGLWAHSVSQESVVVNMRMPGIRRFLSRLADMGLNVAADYQGVRYKFVKTNLDSRTTSPSSSL
;
A
#
# COMPACT_ATOMS: atom_id res chain seq x y z
N MET A 1 3.29 2.07 18.54
CA MET A 1 2.40 0.96 18.12
C MET A 1 2.12 0.91 16.61
N SER A 2 2.81 1.67 15.75
CA SER A 2 2.51 1.74 14.30
C SER A 2 3.59 1.11 13.40
N PHE A 3 4.86 1.19 13.80
CA PHE A 3 6.02 0.70 13.06
C PHE A 3 6.04 -0.83 12.88
N GLU A 4 5.84 -1.58 13.97
CA GLU A 4 5.95 -3.05 13.94
C GLU A 4 4.88 -3.68 13.05
N ASP A 5 3.66 -3.12 13.06
CA ASP A 5 2.56 -3.60 12.21
C ASP A 5 2.82 -3.28 10.72
N CYS A 6 3.45 -2.13 10.39
CA CYS A 6 3.89 -1.85 9.02
C CYS A 6 4.96 -2.85 8.56
N HIS A 7 5.97 -3.11 9.40
CA HIS A 7 7.02 -4.10 9.10
C HIS A 7 6.47 -5.51 8.94
N ALA A 8 5.54 -5.92 9.81
CA ALA A 8 4.86 -7.20 9.71
C ALA A 8 4.08 -7.32 8.40
N LEU A 9 3.39 -6.27 7.96
CA LEU A 9 2.70 -6.25 6.67
C LEU A 9 3.67 -6.42 5.50
N VAL A 10 4.81 -5.71 5.50
CA VAL A 10 5.85 -5.84 4.46
C VAL A 10 6.47 -7.23 4.46
N LYS A 11 6.76 -7.80 5.63
CA LYS A 11 7.32 -9.14 5.76
C LYS A 11 6.35 -10.23 5.28
N ASN A 12 5.08 -10.17 5.72
CA ASN A 12 4.04 -11.10 5.27
C ASN A 12 3.81 -11.02 3.77
N MET A 13 3.85 -9.82 3.19
CA MET A 13 3.78 -9.61 1.75
C MET A 13 4.93 -10.35 1.02
N VAL A 14 6.16 -10.24 1.53
CA VAL A 14 7.35 -10.90 0.95
C VAL A 14 7.25 -12.42 1.03
N GLU A 15 6.71 -12.95 2.12
CA GLU A 15 6.70 -14.38 2.43
C GLU A 15 5.47 -15.13 1.88
N GLN A 16 4.28 -14.52 1.86
CA GLN A 16 3.03 -15.21 1.55
C GLN A 16 2.45 -14.91 0.16
N GLN A 17 2.60 -13.69 -0.36
CA GLN A 17 1.83 -13.26 -1.55
C GLN A 17 2.60 -13.40 -2.87
N TYR A 18 3.92 -13.58 -2.81
CA TYR A 18 4.78 -13.52 -4.00
C TYR A 18 5.61 -14.77 -4.27
N THR A 19 5.11 -15.94 -3.88
CA THR A 19 5.62 -17.26 -4.31
C THR A 19 4.89 -17.77 -5.57
N GLY A 20 3.74 -17.20 -5.94
CA GLY A 20 2.98 -17.50 -7.17
C GLY A 20 3.26 -16.55 -8.35
N VAL A 21 2.83 -16.90 -9.57
CA VAL A 21 3.21 -16.24 -10.84
C VAL A 21 2.77 -14.77 -10.94
N ASP A 22 1.75 -14.33 -10.19
CA ASP A 22 1.21 -12.96 -10.25
C ASP A 22 1.69 -12.06 -9.10
N CYS A 23 2.82 -11.38 -9.28
CA CYS A 23 3.42 -10.45 -8.31
C CYS A 23 3.40 -8.99 -8.75
N THR A 24 2.55 -8.71 -9.73
CA THR A 24 2.49 -7.44 -10.44
C THR A 24 1.24 -6.71 -9.98
N THR A 25 1.43 -5.55 -9.36
CA THR A 25 0.34 -4.66 -8.95
C THR A 25 0.20 -3.56 -9.97
N ILE A 26 -1.00 -3.35 -10.49
CA ILE A 26 -1.32 -2.20 -11.36
C ILE A 26 -1.91 -1.10 -10.48
N VAL A 27 -1.27 0.07 -10.49
CA VAL A 27 -1.76 1.26 -9.80
C VAL A 27 -2.38 2.18 -10.85
N TYR A 28 -3.71 2.19 -10.88
CA TYR A 28 -4.47 2.99 -11.85
C TYR A 28 -4.36 4.49 -11.59
N LEU A 29 -4.33 5.26 -12.68
CA LEU A 29 -4.37 6.72 -12.66
C LEU A 29 -5.58 7.26 -11.89
N GLY A 30 -5.37 8.34 -11.13
CA GLY A 30 -6.46 9.13 -10.53
C GLY A 30 -7.15 8.47 -9.34
N GLN A 31 -6.73 7.27 -8.93
CA GLN A 31 -7.29 6.56 -7.78
C GLN A 31 -6.21 6.16 -6.79
N SER A 32 -6.45 6.43 -5.51
CA SER A 32 -5.66 5.82 -4.44
C SER A 32 -6.26 4.46 -4.13
N GLN A 33 -5.42 3.43 -4.05
CA GLN A 33 -5.85 2.05 -3.89
C GLN A 33 -5.12 1.39 -2.74
N GLU A 34 -5.85 0.65 -1.92
CA GLU A 34 -5.25 -0.22 -0.92
C GLU A 34 -4.74 -1.49 -1.62
N ILE A 35 -3.43 -1.60 -1.78
CA ILE A 35 -2.80 -2.71 -2.51
C ILE A 35 -2.41 -3.87 -1.60
N LEU A 36 -2.31 -3.64 -0.29
CA LEU A 36 -2.08 -4.66 0.72
C LEU A 36 -2.81 -4.28 2.01
N LYS A 37 -3.22 -5.29 2.78
CA LYS A 37 -3.94 -5.08 4.03
C LYS A 37 -3.70 -6.20 5.03
N SER A 38 -3.66 -5.81 6.30
CA SER A 38 -3.79 -6.68 7.47
C SER A 38 -5.01 -6.23 8.30
N SER A 39 -5.21 -6.83 9.47
CA SER A 39 -6.25 -6.37 10.40
C SER A 39 -5.95 -5.00 11.03
N LYS A 40 -4.72 -4.48 10.92
CA LYS A 40 -4.29 -3.26 11.60
C LYS A 40 -3.81 -2.16 10.67
N VAL A 41 -3.13 -2.53 9.58
CA VAL A 41 -2.47 -1.61 8.65
C VAL A 41 -2.74 -2.03 7.21
N GLY A 42 -3.01 -1.04 6.36
CA GLY A 42 -3.06 -1.15 4.92
C GLY A 42 -1.94 -0.36 4.26
N LEU A 43 -1.46 -0.83 3.11
CA LEU A 43 -0.58 -0.10 2.21
C LEU A 43 -1.40 0.48 1.08
N TRP A 44 -1.42 1.80 0.99
CA TRP A 44 -2.05 2.53 -0.10
C TRP A 44 -1.01 2.89 -1.15
N ALA A 45 -1.42 2.85 -2.41
CA ALA A 45 -0.66 3.26 -3.56
C ALA A 45 -1.49 4.20 -4.43
N HIS A 46 -0.85 5.24 -4.97
CA HIS A 46 -1.47 6.19 -5.87
C HIS A 46 -0.48 6.52 -6.99
N SER A 47 -0.91 6.39 -8.25
CA SER A 47 -0.07 6.82 -9.36
C SER A 47 0.13 8.34 -9.30
N VAL A 48 1.38 8.79 -9.28
CA VAL A 48 1.72 10.22 -9.42
C VAL A 48 2.07 10.58 -10.86
N SER A 49 2.15 9.59 -11.75
CA SER A 49 2.22 9.83 -13.19
C SER A 49 0.81 10.08 -13.74
N GLN A 50 0.71 10.67 -14.94
CA GLN A 50 -0.55 10.80 -15.68
C GLN A 50 -0.99 9.49 -16.35
N GLU A 51 -0.50 8.34 -15.85
CA GLU A 51 -0.76 7.02 -16.41
C GLU A 51 -0.89 5.97 -15.30
N SER A 52 -1.34 4.77 -15.67
CA SER A 52 -1.34 3.61 -14.78
C SER A 52 0.06 3.02 -14.70
N VAL A 53 0.54 2.71 -13.49
CA VAL A 53 1.88 2.18 -13.27
C VAL A 53 1.82 0.70 -12.89
N VAL A 54 2.66 -0.10 -13.55
CA VAL A 54 2.80 -1.53 -13.28
C VAL A 54 4.02 -1.74 -12.37
N VAL A 55 3.79 -2.28 -11.18
CA VAL A 55 4.84 -2.46 -10.17
C VAL A 55 5.05 -3.94 -9.90
N ASN A 56 6.28 -4.41 -10.12
CA ASN A 56 6.70 -5.75 -9.71
C ASN A 56 7.16 -5.74 -8.26
N MET A 57 6.31 -6.26 -7.37
CA MET A 57 6.52 -6.23 -5.92
C MET A 57 7.57 -7.24 -5.42
N ARG A 58 8.11 -8.11 -6.31
CA ARG A 58 9.27 -8.95 -6.02
C ARG A 58 10.60 -8.22 -6.11
N MET A 59 10.65 -7.08 -6.79
CA MET A 59 11.92 -6.41 -7.02
C MET A 59 12.57 -6.03 -5.69
N PRO A 60 13.87 -6.32 -5.49
CA PRO A 60 14.56 -5.97 -4.25
C PRO A 60 14.48 -4.47 -3.92
N GLY A 61 14.41 -3.62 -4.94
CA GLY A 61 14.29 -2.17 -4.80
C GLY A 61 13.01 -1.75 -4.06
N ILE A 62 11.84 -2.20 -4.51
CA ILE A 62 10.56 -1.85 -3.86
C ILE A 62 10.47 -2.44 -2.45
N ARG A 63 11.00 -3.65 -2.22
CA ARG A 63 11.04 -4.26 -0.88
C ARG A 63 11.85 -3.40 0.10
N ARG A 64 13.06 -3.01 -0.29
CA ARG A 64 13.91 -2.11 0.54
C ARG A 64 13.24 -0.77 0.77
N PHE A 65 12.60 -0.21 -0.25
CA PHE A 65 11.86 1.03 -0.15
C PHE A 65 10.71 0.92 0.86
N LEU A 66 9.87 -0.12 0.77
CA LEU A 66 8.74 -0.32 1.68
C LEU A 66 9.18 -0.58 3.13
N SER A 67 10.29 -1.28 3.35
CA SER A 67 10.89 -1.42 4.69
C SER A 67 11.30 -0.07 5.27
N ARG A 68 11.96 0.80 4.49
CA ARG A 68 12.31 2.17 4.93
C ARG A 68 11.08 3.03 5.17
N LEU A 69 10.04 2.86 4.35
CA LEU A 69 8.76 3.55 4.57
C LEU A 69 8.10 3.06 5.86
N ALA A 70 8.18 1.78 6.18
CA ALA A 70 7.69 1.22 7.43
C ALA A 70 8.44 1.76 8.64
N ASP A 71 9.75 2.05 8.50
CA ASP A 71 10.55 2.73 9.54
C ASP A 71 9.99 4.11 9.90
N MET A 72 9.41 4.80 8.92
CA MET A 72 8.77 6.11 9.13
C MET A 72 7.37 6.01 9.74
N GLY A 73 6.76 4.82 9.72
CA GLY A 73 5.48 4.53 10.35
C GLY A 73 4.26 4.92 9.50
N LEU A 74 3.16 5.24 10.17
CA LEU A 74 1.88 5.52 9.54
C LEU A 74 1.78 6.95 9.04
N ASN A 75 0.97 7.14 8.03
CA ASN A 75 0.61 8.41 7.42
C ASN A 75 1.75 9.20 6.75
N VAL A 76 2.97 8.69 6.77
CA VAL A 76 4.08 9.19 5.96
C VAL A 76 3.92 8.66 4.55
N ALA A 77 3.99 9.56 3.56
CA ALA A 77 3.95 9.21 2.16
C ALA A 77 5.34 9.33 1.55
N ALA A 78 5.70 8.40 0.66
CA ALA A 78 6.93 8.46 -0.11
C ALA A 78 6.71 7.91 -1.52
N ASP A 79 7.49 8.41 -2.47
CA ASP A 79 7.32 8.10 -3.88
C ASP A 79 8.41 7.12 -4.35
N TYR A 80 8.01 6.12 -5.13
CA TYR A 80 8.91 5.15 -5.76
C TYR A 80 8.39 4.77 -7.14
N GLN A 81 9.23 4.93 -8.17
CA GLN A 81 8.91 4.59 -9.57
C GLN A 81 7.56 5.13 -10.07
N GLY A 82 7.24 6.39 -9.76
CA GLY A 82 6.01 7.04 -10.22
C GLY A 82 4.75 6.65 -9.43
N VAL A 83 4.90 5.96 -8.29
CA VAL A 83 3.80 5.66 -7.37
C VAL A 83 4.10 6.23 -6.00
N ARG A 84 3.12 6.91 -5.40
CA ARG A 84 3.13 7.34 -4.01
C ARG A 84 2.56 6.26 -3.12
N TYR A 85 3.31 5.87 -2.10
CA TYR A 85 2.95 4.85 -1.13
C TYR A 85 2.73 5.45 0.25
N LYS A 86 1.78 4.91 1.00
CA LYS A 86 1.48 5.36 2.37
C LYS A 86 0.91 4.21 3.19
N PHE A 87 1.45 3.97 4.39
CA PHE A 87 0.80 3.08 5.35
C PHE A 87 -0.30 3.83 6.09
N VAL A 88 -1.47 3.22 6.18
CA VAL A 88 -2.64 3.76 6.89
C VAL A 88 -3.19 2.73 7.86
N LYS A 89 -3.87 3.18 8.93
CA LYS A 89 -4.60 2.25 9.79
C LYS A 89 -5.74 1.64 9.00
N THR A 90 -5.91 0.34 9.13
CA THR A 90 -7.10 -0.35 8.63
C THR A 90 -8.25 -0.04 9.58
N ASN A 91 -9.30 0.63 9.10
CA ASN A 91 -10.56 0.72 9.84
C ASN A 91 -11.24 -0.65 9.76
N LEU A 92 -11.03 -1.51 10.75
CA LEU A 92 -11.77 -2.77 10.85
C LEU A 92 -13.27 -2.53 11.13
N ASP A 93 -13.65 -1.32 11.55
CA ASP A 93 -15.02 -0.92 11.94
C ASP A 93 -15.83 -0.20 10.85
N SER A 94 -15.41 -0.18 9.59
CA SER A 94 -16.23 0.49 8.55
C SER A 94 -17.30 -0.44 7.95
N ARG A 95 -18.16 -1.00 8.80
CA ARG A 95 -19.55 -1.29 8.39
C ARG A 95 -20.33 0.03 8.55
N THR A 96 -20.92 0.51 7.44
CA THR A 96 -21.87 1.65 7.32
C THR A 96 -21.22 3.05 7.49
N THR A 97 -21.44 4.07 6.65
CA THR A 97 -22.64 4.49 5.91
C THR A 97 -22.34 5.22 4.57
N SER A 98 -23.34 5.17 3.70
CA SER A 98 -23.54 5.74 2.36
C SER A 98 -23.00 7.16 2.09
N PRO A 99 -22.76 7.53 0.80
CA PRO A 99 -22.52 8.93 0.45
C PRO A 99 -23.77 9.76 0.79
N SER A 100 -23.61 10.73 1.67
CA SER A 100 -24.60 11.79 1.85
C SER A 100 -24.46 12.75 0.67
N SER A 101 -25.43 12.71 -0.23
CA SER A 101 -25.68 13.77 -1.19
C SER A 101 -25.87 15.09 -0.44
N SER A 102 -25.25 16.15 -0.92
CA SER A 102 -25.74 17.51 -0.70
C SER A 102 -25.71 18.23 -2.05
N LEU A 103 -26.93 18.52 -2.53
CA LEU A 103 -27.25 19.55 -3.49
C LEU A 103 -26.99 20.93 -2.87
#